data_AF-A0A9E2EJK6-F1
#
_entry.id   AF-A0A9E2EJK6-F1
#
_cell.length_a   1.000
_cell.length_b   1.000
_cell.length_c   1.000
_cell.angle_alpha   90.00
_cell.angle_beta   90.00
_cell.angle_gamma   90.00
#
_symmetry.space_group_name_H-M   'P 1'
#
loop_
_entity.id
_entity.type
_entity.pdbx_description
1 polymer ?
#
loop_
_entity_poly.entity_id
_entity_poly.type
_entity_poly.pdbx_seq_one_letter_code
_entity_poly.pdbx_strand_id
1 'polypeptide(L)'
;GVRESEALYYAMQERLITKYPLMTPGWMNHPVPGKWTTPDVDQAAENLITLGAKAIVFVPIGFVTENHETQLDIGYTIDKVKDKVETVHLPTLNEDPQLMRLGAEWITPLIDELRVG
;
A
#
# COMPACT_ATOMS: atom_id res chain seq x y z
N GLY A 1 -7.72 2.25 -9.63
CA GLY A 1 -8.92 1.65 -9.02
C GLY A 1 -8.56 0.32 -8.39
N VAL A 2 -9.54 -0.46 -7.92
CA VAL A 2 -9.29 -1.76 -7.24
C VAL A 2 -8.41 -2.69 -8.07
N ARG A 3 -8.72 -2.85 -9.35
CA ARG A 3 -7.98 -3.73 -10.27
C ARG A 3 -6.50 -3.35 -10.39
N GLU A 4 -6.21 -2.05 -10.51
CA GLU A 4 -4.82 -1.58 -10.63
C GLU A 4 -4.05 -1.76 -9.32
N SER A 5 -4.70 -1.54 -8.17
CA SER A 5 -4.11 -1.77 -6.84
C SER A 5 -3.82 -3.25 -6.59
N GLU A 6 -4.73 -4.15 -7.01
CA GLU A 6 -4.50 -5.60 -6.95
C GLU A 6 -3.34 -6.03 -7.85
N ALA A 7 -3.29 -5.51 -9.08
CA ALA A 7 -2.19 -5.80 -10.00
C ALA A 7 -0.84 -5.37 -9.44
N LEU A 8 -0.76 -4.18 -8.81
CA LEU A 8 0.44 -3.70 -8.14
C LEU A 8 0.83 -4.60 -6.95
N TYR A 9 -0.14 -4.99 -6.12
CA TYR A 9 0.08 -5.91 -5.01
C TYR A 9 0.67 -7.25 -5.48
N TYR A 10 0.07 -7.88 -6.50
CA TYR A 10 0.55 -9.18 -6.98
C TYR A 10 1.93 -9.08 -7.64
N ALA A 11 2.22 -7.99 -8.36
CA ALA A 11 3.56 -7.75 -8.90
C ALA A 11 4.63 -7.58 -7.81
N MET A 12 4.28 -6.95 -6.68
CA MET A 12 5.15 -6.88 -5.51
C MET A 12 5.29 -8.23 -4.81
N GLN A 13 4.19 -8.96 -4.64
CA GLN A 13 4.18 -10.28 -4.03
C GLN A 13 5.07 -11.24 -4.80
N GLU A 14 4.96 -11.31 -6.14
CA GLU A 14 5.80 -12.17 -6.98
C GLU A 14 7.30 -11.97 -6.72
N ARG A 15 7.73 -10.73 -6.47
CA ARG A 15 9.13 -10.38 -6.21
C ARG A 15 9.58 -10.68 -4.78
N LEU A 16 8.65 -10.67 -3.82
CA LEU A 16 8.97 -10.66 -2.39
C LEU A 16 8.61 -11.97 -1.67
N ILE A 17 7.74 -12.81 -2.26
CA ILE A 17 7.15 -13.98 -1.59
C ILE A 17 8.18 -15.00 -1.11
N THR A 18 9.33 -15.11 -1.80
CA THR A 18 10.42 -16.03 -1.41
C THR A 18 11.13 -15.60 -0.12
N LYS A 19 11.08 -14.31 0.22
CA LYS A 19 11.68 -13.75 1.44
C LYS A 19 10.63 -13.44 2.51
N TYR A 20 9.45 -12.99 2.11
CA TYR A 20 8.35 -12.60 2.99
C TYR A 20 7.09 -13.38 2.59
N PRO A 21 6.91 -14.62 3.08
CA PRO A 21 5.82 -15.49 2.62
C PRO A 21 4.44 -15.11 3.18
N LEU A 22 4.39 -14.34 4.28
CA LEU A 22 3.16 -13.87 4.89
C LEU A 22 2.85 -12.46 4.38
N MET A 23 2.12 -12.39 3.27
CA MET A 23 1.67 -11.14 2.63
C MET A 23 0.17 -11.22 2.36
N THR A 24 -0.54 -10.11 2.57
CA THR A 24 -1.94 -9.92 2.21
C THR A 24 -2.14 -8.49 1.73
N PRO A 25 -3.05 -8.22 0.77
CA PRO A 25 -3.56 -6.87 0.61
C PRO A 25 -4.35 -6.49 1.88
N GLY A 26 -4.38 -5.21 2.20
CA GLY A 26 -5.20 -4.64 3.26
C GLY A 26 -5.83 -3.34 2.75
N TRP A 27 -7.16 -3.31 2.68
CA TRP A 27 -7.88 -2.16 2.11
C TRP A 27 -8.21 -1.14 3.19
N MET A 28 -7.84 0.13 2.96
CA MET A 28 -8.30 1.25 3.77
C MET A 28 -9.71 1.64 3.32
N ASN A 29 -10.70 1.24 4.12
CA ASN A 29 -12.12 1.49 3.84
C ASN A 29 -12.66 2.56 4.80
N HIS A 30 -13.61 3.38 4.35
CA HIS A 30 -14.27 4.34 5.24
C HIS A 30 -15.24 3.65 6.21
N PRO A 31 -15.42 4.19 7.43
CA PRO A 31 -16.30 3.61 8.45
C PRO A 31 -17.77 3.99 8.20
N VAL A 32 -18.28 3.75 6.99
CA VAL A 32 -19.69 3.96 6.64
C VAL A 32 -20.32 2.67 6.10
N PRO A 33 -21.62 2.46 6.29
CA PRO A 33 -22.29 1.26 5.79
C PRO A 33 -22.13 1.11 4.28
N GLY A 34 -21.72 -0.08 3.82
CA GLY A 34 -21.52 -0.35 2.39
C GLY A 34 -20.90 -1.71 2.10
N LYS A 35 -20.79 -2.06 0.82
CA LYS A 35 -19.96 -3.19 0.37
C LYS A 35 -18.56 -2.65 0.13
N TRP A 36 -17.63 -3.12 0.94
CA TRP A 36 -16.23 -2.73 0.89
C TRP A 36 -15.35 -3.88 0.40
N THR A 37 -14.19 -3.52 -0.16
CA THR A 37 -13.13 -4.46 -0.52
C THR A 37 -12.56 -5.11 0.73
N THR A 38 -12.31 -6.43 0.67
CA THR A 38 -11.85 -7.23 1.79
C THR A 38 -10.53 -7.96 1.47
N PRO A 39 -9.70 -8.27 2.48
CA PRO A 39 -9.85 -7.86 3.89
C PRO A 39 -9.56 -6.36 4.06
N ASP A 40 -10.24 -5.71 5.00
CA ASP A 40 -9.78 -4.40 5.45
C ASP A 40 -8.42 -4.52 6.16
N VAL A 41 -7.75 -3.40 6.38
CA VAL A 41 -6.40 -3.38 6.94
C VAL A 41 -6.31 -3.99 8.35
N ASP A 42 -7.35 -3.82 9.18
CA ASP A 42 -7.39 -4.41 10.53
C ASP A 42 -7.49 -5.94 10.44
N GLN A 43 -8.42 -6.45 9.64
CA GLN A 43 -8.63 -7.88 9.44
C GLN A 43 -7.40 -8.54 8.78
N ALA A 44 -6.76 -7.85 7.83
CA ALA A 44 -5.50 -8.28 7.23
C ALA A 44 -4.41 -8.45 8.30
N ALA A 45 -4.23 -7.46 9.18
CA ALA A 45 -3.24 -7.53 10.25
C ALA A 45 -3.51 -8.70 11.21
N GLU A 46 -4.75 -8.86 11.69
CA GLU A 46 -5.12 -9.98 12.59
C GLU A 46 -4.94 -11.35 11.92
N ASN A 47 -5.23 -11.47 10.61
CA ASN A 47 -4.99 -12.69 9.85
C ASN A 47 -3.50 -13.06 9.84
N LEU A 48 -2.61 -12.10 9.58
CA LEU A 48 -1.17 -12.34 9.59
C LEU A 48 -0.66 -12.75 10.98
N ILE A 49 -1.15 -12.10 12.05
CA ILE A 49 -0.80 -12.47 13.44
C ILE A 49 -1.26 -13.89 13.74
N THR A 50 -2.48 -14.25 13.34
CA THR A 50 -3.06 -15.59 13.53
C THR A 50 -2.24 -16.65 12.79
N LEU A 51 -1.72 -16.33 11.61
CA LEU A 51 -0.83 -17.20 10.83
C LEU A 51 0.60 -17.28 11.41
N GLY A 52 0.90 -16.55 12.47
CA GLY A 52 2.16 -16.63 13.22
C GLY A 52 3.17 -15.54 12.90
N ALA A 53 2.78 -14.46 12.22
CA ALA A 53 3.65 -13.30 12.02
C ALA A 53 4.15 -12.76 13.37
N LYS A 54 5.46 -12.45 13.45
CA LYS A 54 6.10 -11.85 14.64
C LYS A 54 6.32 -10.35 14.50
N ALA A 55 6.34 -9.87 13.26
CA ALA A 55 6.38 -8.48 12.91
C ALA A 55 5.44 -8.22 11.72
N ILE A 56 4.86 -7.03 11.66
CA ILE A 56 4.05 -6.56 10.52
C ILE A 56 4.70 -5.31 9.95
N VAL A 57 4.91 -5.32 8.63
CA VAL A 57 5.36 -4.15 7.87
C VAL A 57 4.18 -3.61 7.07
N PHE A 58 3.70 -2.43 7.44
CA PHE A 58 2.66 -1.68 6.72
C PHE A 58 3.31 -0.92 5.58
N VAL A 59 2.87 -1.20 4.34
CA VAL A 59 3.41 -0.60 3.12
C VAL A 59 2.28 0.08 2.33
N PRO A 60 2.21 1.42 2.30
CA PRO A 60 1.09 2.16 1.70
C PRO A 60 1.21 2.26 0.16
N ILE A 61 1.10 1.13 -0.55
CA ILE A 61 1.36 1.06 -2.01
C ILE A 61 0.30 1.75 -2.88
N GLY A 62 -0.88 2.02 -2.32
CA GLY A 62 -1.97 2.73 -3.01
C GLY A 62 -1.77 4.24 -3.08
N PHE A 63 -0.76 4.77 -2.36
CA PHE A 63 -0.50 6.20 -2.21
C PHE A 63 0.95 6.49 -2.56
N VAL A 64 1.16 7.59 -3.27
CA VAL A 64 2.51 8.03 -3.66
C VAL A 64 3.03 9.17 -2.80
N THR A 65 2.19 9.80 -1.99
CA THR A 65 2.54 10.89 -1.07
C THR A 65 1.88 10.68 0.27
N GLU A 66 2.48 11.19 1.34
CA GLU A 66 1.84 11.17 2.65
C GLU A 66 0.54 11.97 2.65
N ASN A 67 -0.49 11.40 3.27
CA ASN A 67 -1.78 12.05 3.42
C ASN A 67 -2.42 11.68 4.78
N HIS A 68 -3.69 12.07 4.96
CA HIS A 68 -4.44 11.75 6.18
C HIS A 68 -4.54 10.23 6.41
N GLU A 69 -4.84 9.46 5.37
CA GLU A 69 -5.08 8.01 5.45
C GLU A 69 -3.78 7.25 5.77
N THR A 70 -2.68 7.60 5.09
CA THR A 70 -1.38 6.95 5.32
C THR A 70 -0.84 7.24 6.70
N GLN A 71 -1.06 8.46 7.24
CA GLN A 71 -0.54 8.83 8.55
C GLN A 71 -1.44 8.40 9.71
N LEU A 72 -2.75 8.67 9.63
CA LEU A 72 -3.67 8.50 10.75
C LEU A 72 -4.38 7.16 10.73
N ASP A 73 -4.95 6.75 9.59
CA ASP A 73 -5.74 5.51 9.54
C ASP A 73 -4.87 4.27 9.75
N ILE A 74 -3.69 4.23 9.11
CA ILE A 74 -2.69 3.20 9.39
C ILE A 74 -2.17 3.29 10.83
N GLY A 75 -2.02 4.51 11.37
CA GLY A 75 -1.66 4.73 12.77
C GLY A 75 -2.64 4.06 13.73
N TYR A 76 -3.95 4.18 13.48
CA TYR A 76 -4.98 3.50 14.28
C TYR A 76 -4.89 1.98 14.20
N THR A 77 -4.62 1.41 13.02
CA THR A 77 -4.43 -0.04 12.91
C THR A 77 -3.18 -0.51 13.65
N ILE A 78 -2.07 0.24 13.54
CA ILE A 78 -0.84 -0.04 14.29
C ILE A 78 -1.10 -0.02 15.79
N ASP A 79 -1.82 0.98 16.29
CA ASP A 79 -2.18 1.09 17.71
C ASP A 79 -2.98 -0.12 18.23
N LYS A 80 -3.79 -0.78 17.39
CA LYS A 80 -4.54 -1.98 17.75
C LYS A 80 -3.69 -3.24 17.87
N VAL A 81 -2.56 -3.31 17.17
CA VAL A 81 -1.76 -4.55 17.04
C VAL A 81 -0.34 -4.47 17.59
N LYS A 82 0.18 -3.27 17.87
CA LYS A 82 1.57 -3.05 18.34
C LYS A 82 1.91 -3.75 19.66
N ASP A 83 0.91 -4.06 20.50
CA ASP A 83 1.11 -4.81 21.74
C ASP A 83 1.16 -6.34 21.51
N LYS A 84 0.79 -6.81 20.32
CA LYS A 84 0.78 -8.23 19.95
C LYS A 84 2.03 -8.64 19.15
N VAL A 85 2.52 -7.74 18.28
CA VAL A 85 3.63 -7.98 17.35
C VAL A 85 4.41 -6.69 17.10
N GLU A 86 5.67 -6.82 16.68
CA GLU A 86 6.45 -5.66 16.23
C GLU A 86 5.79 -5.05 14.98
N THR A 87 5.81 -3.72 14.88
CA THR A 87 5.17 -3.01 13.77
C THR A 87 6.14 -2.02 13.15
N VAL A 88 6.15 -1.97 11.82
CA VAL A 88 6.92 -1.01 11.02
C VAL A 88 5.98 -0.38 10.01
N HIS A 89 6.00 0.94 9.90
CA HIS A 89 5.29 1.67 8.86
C HIS A 89 6.31 2.29 7.90
N LEU A 90 6.26 1.88 6.62
CA LEU A 90 7.12 2.48 5.60
C LEU A 90 6.52 3.78 5.10
N PRO A 91 7.34 4.81 4.83
CA PRO A 91 6.87 6.01 4.17
C PRO A 91 6.39 5.68 2.76
N THR A 92 5.46 6.49 2.26
CA THR A 92 5.16 6.60 0.84
C THR A 92 6.37 7.14 0.07
N LEU A 93 6.32 7.07 -1.26
CA LEU A 93 7.42 7.49 -2.13
C LEU A 93 7.72 8.99 -2.06
N ASN A 94 6.72 9.83 -1.80
CA ASN A 94 6.81 11.29 -1.75
C ASN A 94 7.59 11.86 -2.95
N GLU A 95 8.78 12.40 -2.69
CA GLU A 95 9.68 13.03 -3.67
C GLU A 95 10.79 12.10 -4.15
N ASP A 96 10.60 10.78 -4.03
CA ASP A 96 11.57 9.78 -4.50
C ASP A 96 11.96 10.07 -5.96
N PRO A 97 13.26 10.23 -6.26
CA PRO A 97 13.71 10.58 -7.60
C PRO A 97 13.31 9.57 -8.68
N GLN A 98 13.11 8.29 -8.33
CA GLN A 98 12.61 7.27 -9.27
C GLN A 98 11.14 7.51 -9.61
N LEU A 99 10.30 7.88 -8.63
CA LEU A 99 8.91 8.25 -8.90
C LEU A 99 8.84 9.48 -9.81
N MET A 100 9.64 10.51 -9.53
CA MET A 100 9.68 11.73 -10.34
C MET A 100 10.16 11.44 -11.78
N ARG A 101 11.17 10.59 -11.94
CA ARG A 101 11.62 10.13 -13.26
C ARG A 101 10.53 9.37 -14.00
N LEU A 102 9.86 8.42 -13.34
CA LEU A 102 8.77 7.67 -13.94
C LEU A 102 7.63 8.58 -14.42
N GLY A 103 7.27 9.59 -13.62
CA GLY A 103 6.30 10.61 -14.03
C GLY A 103 6.76 11.41 -15.26
N ALA A 104 8.02 11.86 -15.26
CA ALA A 104 8.58 12.62 -16.38
C ALA A 104 8.65 11.79 -17.68
N GLU A 105 9.10 10.53 -17.57
CA GLU A 105 9.18 9.59 -18.69
C GLU A 105 7.79 9.30 -19.27
N TRP A 106 6.76 9.23 -18.43
CA TRP A 106 5.38 9.02 -18.89
C TRP A 106 4.79 10.24 -19.59
N ILE A 107 5.08 11.45 -19.10
CA ILE A 107 4.50 12.69 -19.62
C ILE A 107 5.22 13.18 -20.89
N THR A 108 6.53 12.96 -21.00
CA THR A 108 7.35 13.52 -22.11
C THR A 108 6.79 13.19 -23.50
N PRO A 109 6.43 11.94 -23.84
CA PRO A 109 5.84 11.61 -25.14
C PRO A 109 4.53 12.36 -25.42
N LEU A 110 3.69 12.56 -24.39
CA LEU A 110 2.41 13.27 -24.52
C LEU A 110 2.62 14.76 -24.84
N ILE A 111 3.66 15.36 -24.26
CA ILE A 111 4.06 16.75 -24.59
C ILE A 111 4.53 16.83 -26.04
N ASP A 112 5.33 15.87 -26.47
CA ASP A 112 5.88 15.86 -27.83
C ASP A 112 4.75 15.70 -28.87
N GLU A 113 3.77 14.82 -28.63
CA GLU A 113 2.58 14.69 -29.48
C GLU A 113 1.83 16.02 -29.67
N LEU A 114 1.68 16.82 -28.61
CA LEU A 114 1.03 18.14 -28.67
C LEU A 114 1.84 19.20 -29.42
N ARG A 115 3.14 18.99 -29.64
CA ARG A 115 4.03 19.96 -30.34
C ARG A 115 4.10 19.72 -31.83
N VAL A 116 3.77 18.52 -32.30
CA VAL A 116 3.81 18.15 -33.74
C VAL A 116 2.45 18.30 -34.42
N GLY A 117 1.36 18.50 -33.67
CA GLY A 117 0.00 18.77 -34.16
C GLY A 117 -0.31 20.27 -34.22
#